data_AF-A0A7C6FHP6-F1
#
_entry.id   AF-A0A7C6FHP6-F1
#
_cell.length_a   1.000
_cell.length_b   1.000
_cell.length_c   1.000
_cell.angle_alpha   90.00
_cell.angle_beta   90.00
_cell.angle_gamma   90.00
#
_symmetry.space_group_name_H-M   'P 1'
#
loop_
_entity.id
_entity.type
_entity.pdbx_description
1 polymer ?
#
loop_
_entity_poly.entity_id
_entity_poly.type
_entity_poly.pdbx_seq_one_letter_code
_entity_poly.pdbx_strand_id
1 'polypeptide(L)'
;MCISPFIKYMLLSVVVGTLVIFAIFFENLFYALPMMVFAIMQSRVTCPKCGTPILKDKNGWYIFTIRSTCRTCGYDTMLCDKGSK
;
A
#
# COMPACT_ATOMS: atom_id res chain seq x y z
N MET A 1 11.51 2.41 -15.69
CA MET A 1 10.08 2.08 -15.54
C MET A 1 9.63 2.48 -14.15
N CYS A 2 8.71 3.44 -14.01
CA CYS A 2 8.13 3.79 -12.72
C CYS A 2 6.95 2.85 -12.44
N ILE A 3 6.92 2.21 -11.27
CA ILE A 3 5.75 1.48 -10.79
C ILE A 3 4.87 2.50 -10.06
N SER A 4 3.62 2.64 -10.50
CA SER A 4 2.68 3.55 -9.87
C SER A 4 2.52 3.15 -8.39
N PRO A 5 2.48 4.13 -7.47
CA PRO A 5 2.27 3.86 -6.05
C PRO A 5 0.94 3.13 -5.80
N PHE A 6 -0.09 3.36 -6.62
CA PHE A 6 -1.33 2.58 -6.60
C PHE A 6 -1.11 1.12 -7.01
N ILE A 7 -0.40 0.88 -8.11
CA ILE A 7 -0.06 -0.48 -8.57
C ILE A 7 0.77 -1.22 -7.52
N LYS A 8 1.75 -0.55 -6.91
CA LYS A 8 2.57 -1.12 -5.82
C LYS A 8 1.72 -1.53 -4.62
N TYR A 9 0.77 -0.69 -4.23
CA TYR A 9 -0.17 -1.00 -3.15
C TYR A 9 -1.07 -2.19 -3.50
N MET A 10 -1.60 -2.25 -4.72
CA MET A 10 -2.44 -3.36 -5.18
C MET A 10 -1.66 -4.69 -5.21
N LEU A 11 -0.44 -4.71 -5.76
CA LEU A 11 0.40 -5.91 -5.76
C LEU A 11 0.68 -6.40 -4.34
N LEU A 12 1.04 -5.50 -3.43
CA LEU A 12 1.24 -5.85 -2.02
C LEU A 12 -0.04 -6.38 -1.37
N SER A 13 -1.20 -5.82 -1.70
CA SER A 13 -2.49 -6.29 -1.19
C SER A 13 -2.79 -7.72 -1.64
N VAL A 14 -2.50 -8.05 -2.89
CA VAL A 14 -2.66 -9.41 -3.43
C VAL A 14 -1.71 -10.37 -2.73
N VAL A 15 -0.43 -10.01 -2.55
CA VAL A 15 0.55 -10.85 -1.85
C VAL A 15 0.13 -11.10 -0.40
N VAL A 16 -0.25 -10.06 0.34
CA VAL A 16 -0.74 -10.19 1.72
C VAL A 16 -1.99 -11.07 1.76
N GLY A 17 -2.97 -10.82 0.90
CA GLY A 17 -4.20 -11.61 0.79
C GLY A 17 -3.93 -13.09 0.53
N THR A 18 -3.01 -13.40 -0.38
CA THR A 18 -2.64 -14.79 -0.69
C THR A 18 -1.95 -15.45 0.50
N LEU A 19 -1.05 -14.74 1.19
CA LEU A 19 -0.41 -15.24 2.42
C LEU A 19 -1.42 -15.49 3.55
N VAL A 20 -2.46 -14.67 3.66
CA VAL A 20 -3.56 -14.91 4.63
C VAL A 20 -4.25 -16.23 4.31
N ILE A 21 -4.60 -16.46 3.04
CA ILE A 21 -5.25 -17.70 2.60
C ILE A 21 -4.35 -18.89 2.90
N PHE A 22 -3.06 -18.83 2.54
CA PHE A 22 -2.10 -19.89 2.87
C PHE A 22 -1.98 -20.13 4.38
N ALA A 23 -1.94 -19.07 5.20
CA ALA A 23 -1.86 -19.20 6.65
C ALA A 23 -3.07 -19.93 7.23
N ILE A 24 -4.28 -19.63 6.72
CA ILE A 24 -5.52 -20.26 7.17
C ILE A 24 -5.59 -21.74 6.74
N PHE A 25 -5.34 -22.03 5.46
CA PHE A 25 -5.51 -23.38 4.92
C PHE A 25 -4.46 -24.38 5.41
N PHE A 26 -3.24 -23.92 5.68
CA PHE A 26 -2.14 -24.80 6.10
C PHE A 26 -1.91 -24.77 7.63
N GLU A 27 -2.73 -24.03 8.38
CA GLU A 27 -2.63 -23.81 9.84
C GLU A 27 -1.20 -23.47 10.30
N ASN A 28 -0.44 -22.80 9.42
CA ASN A 28 1.00 -22.67 9.57
C ASN A 28 1.34 -21.23 9.98
N LEU A 29 1.66 -21.05 11.26
CA LEU A 29 1.99 -19.75 11.83
C LEU A 29 3.22 -19.09 11.18
N PHE A 30 4.04 -19.89 10.49
CA PHE A 30 5.21 -19.41 9.75
C PHE A 30 4.85 -18.33 8.70
N TYR A 31 3.64 -18.39 8.12
CA TYR A 31 3.17 -17.39 7.15
C TYR A 31 2.74 -16.06 7.78
N ALA A 32 2.54 -16.00 9.10
CA ALA A 32 2.18 -14.76 9.79
C ALA A 32 3.32 -13.73 9.77
N LEU A 33 4.57 -14.19 9.82
CA LEU A 33 5.75 -13.33 9.80
C LEU A 33 5.92 -12.58 8.46
N PRO A 34 5.95 -13.26 7.29
CA PRO A 34 5.98 -12.55 6.01
C PRO A 34 4.72 -11.71 5.79
N MET A 35 3.54 -12.18 6.20
CA MET A 35 2.29 -11.41 6.12
C MET A 35 2.41 -10.05 6.85
N MET A 36 2.94 -10.04 8.08
CA MET A 36 3.17 -8.80 8.83
C MET A 36 4.16 -7.87 8.14
N VAL A 37 5.28 -8.41 7.62
CA VAL A 37 6.30 -7.61 6.92
C VAL A 37 5.69 -6.95 5.67
N PHE A 38 4.96 -7.70 4.85
CA PHE A 38 4.33 -7.16 3.65
C PHE A 38 3.23 -6.14 3.99
N ALA A 39 2.46 -6.36 5.06
CA ALA A 39 1.47 -5.39 5.54
C ALA A 39 2.13 -4.08 6.00
N ILE A 40 3.27 -4.15 6.70
CA ILE A 40 4.04 -2.95 7.07
C ILE A 40 4.56 -2.25 5.81
N MET A 41 5.14 -2.97 4.86
CA MET A 41 5.62 -2.38 3.61
C MET A 41 4.49 -1.71 2.81
N GLN A 42 3.30 -2.32 2.80
CA GLN A 42 2.09 -1.75 2.20
C GLN A 42 1.67 -0.44 2.89
N SER A 43 1.76 -0.38 4.23
CA SER A 43 1.48 0.84 5.00
C SER A 43 2.43 2.00 4.70
N ARG A 44 3.64 1.68 4.21
CA ARG A 44 4.72 2.62 3.90
C ARG A 44 4.74 3.08 2.44
N VAL A 45 3.79 2.67 1.61
CA VAL A 45 3.73 3.19 0.24
C VAL A 45 3.37 4.69 0.29
N THR A 46 4.26 5.52 -0.25
CA THR A 46 4.15 6.98 -0.22
C THR A 46 3.67 7.55 -1.56
N CYS A 47 2.98 8.68 -1.49
CA CYS A 47 2.64 9.47 -2.66
C CYS A 47 3.91 10.17 -3.22
N PRO A 48 4.16 10.12 -4.55
CA PRO A 48 5.35 10.72 -5.16
C PRO A 48 5.35 12.25 -5.11
N LYS A 49 4.18 12.88 -4.96
CA LYS A 49 4.05 14.34 -4.93
C LYS A 49 4.29 14.96 -3.54
N CYS A 50 3.70 14.37 -2.49
CA CYS A 50 3.74 14.94 -1.14
C CYS A 50 4.52 14.09 -0.13
N GLY A 51 5.03 12.92 -0.52
CA GLY A 51 5.80 12.03 0.36
C GLY A 51 5.00 11.38 1.49
N THR A 52 3.71 11.72 1.65
CA THR A 52 2.87 11.13 2.70
C THR A 52 2.41 9.72 2.31
N PRO A 53 2.22 8.81 3.29
CA PRO A 53 1.68 7.48 3.02
C PRO A 53 0.28 7.57 2.42
N ILE A 54 -0.01 6.80 1.36
CA ILE A 54 -1.30 6.89 0.65
C ILE A 54 -2.48 6.50 1.56
N LEU A 55 -2.23 5.58 2.49
CA LEU A 55 -3.20 5.10 3.48
C LEU A 55 -3.46 6.12 4.60
N LYS A 56 -2.61 7.14 4.74
CA LYS A 56 -2.72 8.12 5.80
C LYS A 56 -3.57 9.30 5.34
N ASP A 57 -4.57 9.64 6.14
CA ASP A 57 -5.40 10.81 5.89
C ASP A 57 -4.71 12.10 6.35
N LYS A 58 -5.29 13.27 6.03
CA LYS A 58 -4.77 14.58 6.44
C LYS A 58 -4.58 14.70 7.96
N ASN A 59 -5.41 14.02 8.74
CA ASN A 59 -5.37 14.00 10.20
C ASN A 59 -4.41 12.94 10.77
N GLY A 60 -3.71 12.20 9.91
CA GLY A 60 -2.73 11.20 10.31
C GLY A 60 -3.28 9.80 10.62
N TRP A 61 -4.58 9.59 10.42
CA TRP A 61 -5.21 8.28 10.60
C TRP A 61 -4.99 7.37 9.40
N TYR A 62 -4.77 6.07 9.66
CA TYR A 62 -4.69 5.05 8.62
C TYR A 62 -6.10 4.62 8.21
N ILE A 63 -6.44 4.79 6.94
CA ILE A 63 -7.74 4.41 6.39
C ILE A 63 -7.55 3.48 5.19
N PHE A 64 -7.96 2.22 5.35
CA PHE A 64 -7.80 1.14 4.37
C PHE A 64 -8.91 1.12 3.29
N THR A 65 -9.13 2.24 2.60
CA THR A 65 -10.05 2.26 1.45
C THR A 65 -9.27 2.32 0.15
N ILE A 66 -9.71 1.55 -0.84
CA ILE A 66 -9.11 1.55 -2.18
C ILE A 66 -9.48 2.86 -2.88
N ARG A 67 -8.52 3.77 -3.04
CA ARG A 67 -8.68 5.02 -3.81
C ARG A 67 -7.48 5.23 -4.71
N SER A 68 -7.73 5.65 -5.95
CA SER A 68 -6.69 6.02 -6.91
C SER A 68 -6.03 7.36 -6.60
N THR A 69 -6.58 8.18 -5.71
CA THR A 69 -6.06 9.51 -5.37
C THR A 69 -5.50 9.58 -3.95
N CYS A 70 -4.43 10.34 -3.75
CA CYS A 70 -3.84 10.61 -2.44
C CYS A 70 -4.80 11.45 -1.60
N ARG A 71 -5.02 11.06 -0.33
CA ARG A 71 -5.89 11.80 0.59
C ARG A 71 -5.33 13.15 1.06
N THR A 72 -4.01 13.25 1.17
CA THR A 72 -3.36 14.48 1.65
C THR A 72 -3.39 15.57 0.59
N CYS A 73 -2.96 15.25 -0.65
CA CYS A 73 -2.74 16.24 -1.70
C CYS A 73 -3.69 16.12 -2.91
N GLY A 74 -4.56 15.11 -2.95
CA GLY A 74 -5.49 14.87 -4.06
C GLY A 74 -4.84 14.35 -5.35
N TYR A 75 -3.52 14.11 -5.36
CA TYR A 75 -2.79 13.65 -6.54
C TYR A 75 -3.23 12.24 -6.99
N ASP A 76 -3.36 12.04 -8.29
CA ASP A 76 -3.66 10.72 -8.86
C ASP A 76 -2.45 9.79 -8.72
N THR A 77 -2.57 8.82 -7.82
CA THR A 77 -1.52 7.83 -7.53
C THR A 77 -1.40 6.77 -8.62
N MET A 78 -2.29 6.73 -9.62
CA MET A 78 -2.07 5.93 -10.84
C MET A 78 -0.98 6.53 -11.73
N LEU A 79 -0.75 7.83 -11.64
CA LEU A 79 0.27 8.50 -12.43
C LEU A 79 1.65 8.27 -11.80
N CYS A 80 2.59 7.90 -12.66
CA CYS A 80 4.01 7.78 -12.34
C CYS A 80 4.76 9.12 -12.48
N ASP A 81 4.05 10.24 -12.36
CA ASP A 81 4.63 11.53 -12.62
C ASP A 81 5.34 12.04 -11.35
N LYS A 82 6.67 12.10 -11.44
CA LYS A 82 7.46 12.93 -10.52
C LYS A 82 7.26 14.37 -10.97
N GLY A 83 6.09 14.93 -10.68
CA GLY A 83 5.87 16.37 -10.73
C GLY A 83 6.75 17.04 -9.67
N SER A 84 8.05 17.11 -9.97
CA SER A 84 9.07 17.84 -9.25
C SER A 84 8.72 19.31 -9.35
N LYS A 85 8.35 19.90 -8.22
CA LYS A 85 8.83 21.20 -7.76
C LYS A 85 8.65 21.25 -6.25
#